data_AF-A0A812Z3G9-F1
#
_entry.id   AF-A0A812Z3G9-F1
#
_cell.length_a   1.000
_cell.length_b   1.000
_cell.length_c   1.000
_cell.angle_alpha   90.00
_cell.angle_beta   90.00
_cell.angle_gamma   90.00
#
_symmetry.space_group_name_H-M   'P 1'
#
loop_
_entity.id
_entity.type
_entity.pdbx_description
1 polymer ?
#
loop_
_entity_poly.entity_id
_entity_poly.type
_entity_poly.pdbx_seq_one_letter_code
_entity_poly.pdbx_strand_id
1 'polypeptide(L)'
;VFILLVINILNTSIGFIARDLTNALVSKDEKLTYKVIGMYAACFIVALPIRSAQFWCTAKLSILWRDWLTRNFIDAYMDHRAYYDINPNDESNTEVDNPDQRIADDVRSFTRESLSFTVGAVDALLTF
;
A
#
# COMPACT_ATOMS: atom_id res chain seq x y z
N VAL A 1 3.34 10.24 1.17
CA VAL A 1 2.89 11.36 0.31
C VAL A 1 3.86 11.64 -0.83
N PHE A 2 5.12 12.04 -0.57
CA PHE A 2 6.10 12.36 -1.65
C PHE A 2 6.24 11.25 -2.72
N ILE A 3 6.45 9.99 -2.30
CA ILE A 3 6.54 8.84 -3.24
C ILE A 3 5.27 8.68 -4.08
N LEU A 4 4.09 8.91 -3.51
CA LEU A 4 2.81 8.81 -4.22
C LEU A 4 2.64 9.94 -5.24
N LEU A 5 3.09 11.15 -4.89
CA LEU A 5 3.10 12.29 -5.81
C LEU A 5 4.04 12.02 -7.01
N VAL A 6 5.24 11.48 -6.76
CA VAL A 6 6.17 11.10 -7.83
C VAL A 6 5.55 10.03 -8.73
N ILE A 7 4.87 9.03 -8.17
CA ILE A 7 4.19 7.99 -8.95
C ILE A 7 3.07 8.58 -9.83
N ASN A 8 2.27 9.51 -9.29
CA ASN A 8 1.23 10.18 -10.07
C ASN A 8 1.82 10.98 -11.24
N ILE A 9 2.88 11.77 -11.00
CA ILE A 9 3.59 12.49 -12.07
C ILE A 9 4.12 11.53 -13.13
N LEU A 10 4.69 10.38 -12.72
CA LEU A 10 5.18 9.37 -13.66
C LEU A 10 4.05 8.78 -14.48
N ASN A 11 2.91 8.44 -13.87
CA ASN A 11 1.74 7.90 -14.57
C ASN A 11 1.23 8.90 -15.63
N THR A 12 1.08 10.17 -15.28
CA THR A 12 0.67 11.21 -16.22
C THR A 12 1.71 11.42 -17.33
N SER A 13 3.01 11.40 -16.99
CA SER A 13 4.11 11.53 -17.97
C SER A 13 4.13 10.38 -18.98
N ILE A 14 3.95 9.13 -18.51
CA ILE A 14 3.85 7.94 -19.36
C ILE A 14 2.66 8.08 -20.31
N GLY A 15 1.53 8.61 -19.83
CA GLY A 15 0.37 8.92 -20.66
C GLY A 15 0.68 9.90 -21.80
N PHE A 16 1.41 10.98 -21.51
CA PHE A 16 1.86 11.93 -22.54
C PHE A 16 2.81 11.30 -23.56
N ILE A 17 3.78 10.50 -23.11
CA ILE A 17 4.73 9.83 -24.02
C ILE A 17 4.00 8.81 -24.91
N ALA A 18 3.02 8.07 -24.37
CA ALA A 18 2.20 7.13 -25.14
C ALA A 18 1.37 7.85 -26.22
N ARG A 19 0.81 9.03 -25.89
CA ARG A 19 0.14 9.90 -26.86
C ARG A 19 1.11 10.35 -27.97
N ASP A 20 2.31 10.80 -27.59
CA ASP A 20 3.32 11.26 -28.55
C ASP A 20 3.82 10.12 -29.46
N LEU A 21 3.91 8.90 -28.93
CA LEU A 21 4.22 7.71 -29.71
C LEU A 21 3.14 7.43 -30.76
N THR A 22 1.88 7.52 -30.35
CA THR A 22 0.73 7.35 -31.25
C THR A 22 0.78 8.41 -32.36
N ASN A 23 1.02 9.67 -32.01
CA ASN A 23 1.15 10.77 -32.97
C ASN A 23 2.30 10.52 -33.95
N ALA A 24 3.47 10.05 -33.47
CA ALA A 24 4.61 9.73 -34.31
C ALA A 24 4.30 8.61 -35.31
N LEU A 25 3.66 7.53 -34.84
CA LEU A 25 3.25 6.40 -35.68
C LEU A 25 2.22 6.82 -36.75
N VAL A 26 1.24 7.65 -36.38
CA VAL A 26 0.24 8.17 -37.32
C VAL A 26 0.88 9.08 -38.37
N SER A 27 1.82 9.93 -37.96
CA SER A 27 2.57 10.80 -38.88
C SER A 27 3.56 10.06 -39.78
N LYS A 28 3.79 8.77 -39.53
CA LYS A 28 4.80 7.93 -40.22
C LYS A 28 6.22 8.51 -40.19
N ASP A 29 6.53 9.32 -39.17
CA ASP A 29 7.88 9.85 -38.97
C ASP A 29 8.72 8.80 -38.22
N GLU A 30 9.60 8.13 -38.96
CA GLU A 30 10.48 7.10 -38.41
C GLU A 30 11.42 7.65 -37.33
N LYS A 31 12.00 8.83 -37.56
CA LYS A 31 12.98 9.43 -36.62
C LYS A 31 12.31 9.80 -35.31
N LEU A 32 11.13 10.42 -35.38
CA LEU A 32 10.34 10.76 -34.20
C LEU A 32 9.91 9.51 -33.45
N THR A 33 9.48 8.46 -34.17
CA THR A 33 9.05 7.20 -33.57
C THR A 33 10.17 6.55 -32.74
N TYR A 34 11.38 6.40 -33.30
CA TYR A 34 12.50 5.84 -32.55
C TYR A 34 12.91 6.70 -31.36
N LYS A 35 12.84 8.03 -31.49
CA LYS A 35 13.13 8.96 -30.38
C LYS A 35 12.15 8.78 -29.22
N VAL A 36 10.85 8.70 -29.52
CA VAL A 36 9.81 8.54 -28.49
C VAL A 36 9.89 7.16 -27.83
N ILE A 37 10.18 6.10 -28.60
CA ILE A 37 10.45 4.76 -28.03
C ILE A 37 11.62 4.80 -27.04
N GLY A 38 12.71 5.46 -27.38
CA GLY A 38 13.85 5.63 -26.48
C GLY A 38 13.48 6.37 -25.19
N MET A 39 12.69 7.45 -25.29
CA MET A 39 12.17 8.17 -24.12
C MET A 39 11.25 7.30 -23.26
N TYR A 40 10.41 6.49 -23.88
CA TYR A 40 9.51 5.56 -23.20
C TYR A 40 10.30 4.50 -22.42
N ALA A 41 11.31 3.90 -23.04
CA ALA A 41 12.19 2.95 -22.37
C ALA A 41 12.96 3.58 -21.20
N ALA A 42 13.50 4.79 -21.37
CA ALA A 42 14.15 5.53 -20.29
C ALA A 42 13.20 5.82 -19.11
N CYS A 43 11.94 6.15 -19.40
CA CYS A 43 10.92 6.36 -18.38
C CYS A 43 10.68 5.10 -17.54
N PHE A 44 10.60 3.91 -18.15
CA PHE A 44 10.44 2.65 -17.43
C PHE A 44 11.61 2.33 -16.51
N ILE A 45 12.85 2.62 -16.94
CA ILE A 45 14.05 2.41 -16.12
C ILE A 45 13.97 3.20 -14.81
N VAL A 46 13.34 4.38 -14.83
CA VAL A 46 13.14 5.22 -13.63
C VAL A 46 11.87 4.83 -12.86
N ALA A 47 10.77 4.55 -13.57
CA ALA A 47 9.48 4.28 -12.96
C ALA A 47 9.44 2.95 -12.18
N LEU A 48 10.08 1.90 -12.70
CA LEU A 48 10.05 0.57 -12.08
C LEU A 48 10.71 0.55 -10.68
N PRO A 49 11.93 1.09 -10.48
CA PRO A 49 12.53 1.20 -9.15
C PRO A 49 11.68 2.01 -8.16
N ILE A 50 11.09 3.12 -8.61
CA ILE A 50 10.24 3.97 -7.76
C ILE A 50 8.99 3.21 -7.32
N ARG A 51 8.35 2.49 -8.25
CA ARG A 51 7.18 1.66 -7.96
C ARG A 51 7.50 0.51 -7.02
N SER A 52 8.67 -0.12 -7.21
CA SER A 52 9.18 -1.18 -6.34
C SER A 52 9.47 -0.65 -4.93
N ALA A 53 10.11 0.51 -4.81
CA ALA A 53 10.38 1.16 -3.54
C ALA A 53 9.08 1.51 -2.79
N GLN A 54 8.05 2.01 -3.49
CA GLN A 54 6.74 2.25 -2.87
C GLN A 54 6.12 0.98 -2.30
N PHE A 55 6.13 -0.11 -3.08
CA PHE A 55 5.61 -1.40 -2.63
C PHE A 55 6.36 -1.89 -1.38
N TRP A 56 7.69 -1.82 -1.40
CA TRP A 56 8.53 -2.21 -0.27
C TRP A 56 8.27 -1.36 0.97
N CYS A 57 8.16 -0.03 0.84
CA CYS A 57 7.84 0.86 1.95
C CYS A 57 6.48 0.55 2.58
N THR A 58 5.44 0.33 1.76
CA THR A 58 4.11 -0.03 2.25
C THR A 58 4.12 -1.39 2.96
N ALA A 59 4.83 -2.39 2.42
CA ALA A 59 4.97 -3.70 3.05
C ALA A 59 5.77 -3.65 4.37
N LYS A 60 6.83 -2.84 4.43
CA LYS A 60 7.59 -2.65 5.68
C LYS A 60 6.76 -1.95 6.75
N LEU A 61 6.02 -0.92 6.37
CA LEU A 61 5.14 -0.19 7.29
C LEU A 61 4.04 -1.10 7.84
N SER A 62 3.42 -1.94 7.01
CA SER A 62 2.40 -2.88 7.49
C SER A 62 2.95 -3.88 8.51
N ILE A 63 4.18 -4.39 8.29
CA ILE A 63 4.83 -5.31 9.24
C ILE A 63 5.15 -4.61 10.56
N LEU A 64 5.77 -3.43 10.52
CA LEU A 64 6.14 -2.68 11.73
C LEU A 64 4.91 -2.28 12.53
N TRP A 65 3.87 -1.81 11.84
CA TRP A 65 2.64 -1.42 12.50
C TRP A 65 1.91 -2.62 13.11
N ARG A 66 1.89 -3.76 12.41
CA ARG A 66 1.33 -5.00 12.94
C ARG A 66 2.10 -5.49 14.17
N ASP A 67 3.43 -5.50 14.13
CA ASP A 67 4.26 -5.89 15.28
C ASP A 67 3.98 -4.99 16.49
N TRP A 68 3.92 -3.67 16.30
CA TRP A 68 3.58 -2.72 17.35
C TRP A 68 2.17 -2.96 17.91
N LEU A 69 1.17 -3.11 17.04
CA LEU A 69 -0.23 -3.25 17.46
C LEU A 69 -0.46 -4.59 18.17
N THR A 70 0.11 -5.67 17.66
CA THR A 70 0.05 -7.00 18.31
C THR A 70 0.70 -6.95 19.69
N ARG A 71 1.87 -6.34 19.86
CA ARG A 71 2.50 -6.18 21.19
C ARG A 71 1.60 -5.43 22.15
N ASN A 72 1.05 -4.30 21.71
CA ASN A 72 0.15 -3.48 22.54
C ASN A 72 -1.09 -4.27 23.00
N PHE A 73 -1.70 -5.08 22.13
CA PHE A 73 -2.83 -5.93 22.51
C PHE A 73 -2.44 -7.07 23.44
N ILE A 74 -1.28 -7.72 23.22
CA ILE A 74 -0.78 -8.78 24.11
C ILE A 74 -0.49 -8.22 25.50
N ASP A 75 0.17 -7.06 25.58
CA ASP A 75 0.48 -6.41 26.85
C ASP A 75 -0.81 -6.08 27.60
N ALA A 76 -1.81 -5.50 26.93
CA ALA A 76 -3.11 -5.23 27.53
C ALA A 76 -3.88 -6.50 27.96
N TYR A 77 -3.74 -7.59 27.20
CA TYR A 77 -4.38 -8.88 27.51
C TYR A 77 -3.76 -9.59 28.72
N MET A 78 -2.44 -9.43 28.91
CA MET A 78 -1.71 -10.00 30.05
C MET A 78 -1.83 -9.14 31.31
N ASP A 79 -2.18 -7.87 31.17
CA ASP A 79 -2.29 -6.91 32.27
C ASP A 79 -3.59 -7.10 33.07
N HIS A 80 -3.57 -6.72 34.35
CA HIS A 80 -4.73 -6.73 35.26
C HIS A 80 -5.56 -8.03 35.34
N ARG A 81 -5.00 -9.19 34.94
CA ARG A 81 -5.71 -10.47 34.79
C ARG A 81 -6.84 -10.41 33.74
N ALA A 82 -6.73 -9.56 32.73
CA ALA A 82 -7.70 -9.48 31.64
C ALA A 82 -7.91 -10.84 30.94
N TYR A 83 -6.86 -11.66 30.82
CA TYR A 83 -6.98 -13.04 30.32
C TYR A 83 -7.88 -13.97 31.15
N TYR A 84 -8.11 -13.65 32.44
CA TYR A 84 -8.98 -14.40 33.32
C TYR A 84 -10.40 -13.84 33.31
N ASP A 85 -10.54 -12.52 33.21
CA ASP A 85 -11.85 -11.86 33.13
C ASP A 85 -12.50 -12.07 31.75
N ILE A 86 -11.69 -12.17 30.69
CA ILE A 86 -12.09 -12.55 29.34
C ILE A 86 -11.92 -14.07 29.21
N ASN A 87 -12.64 -14.82 30.05
CA ASN A 87 -12.65 -16.28 29.99
C ASN A 87 -13.87 -16.75 29.19
N PRO A 88 -13.68 -17.45 28.06
CA PRO A 88 -14.79 -17.96 27.24
C PRO A 88 -15.65 -19.01 27.97
N ASN A 89 -15.20 -19.53 29.12
CA ASN A 89 -15.96 -20.46 29.97
C ASN A 89 -16.79 -19.76 31.06
N ASP A 90 -16.71 -18.44 31.17
CA ASP A 90 -17.54 -17.67 32.09
C ASP A 90 -18.81 -17.21 31.38
N GLU A 91 -19.97 -17.76 31.77
CA GLU A 91 -21.28 -17.44 31.19
C GLU A 91 -21.68 -15.97 31.38
N SER A 92 -21.01 -15.23 32.26
CA SER A 92 -21.31 -13.83 32.55
C SER A 92 -20.73 -12.84 31.54
N ASN A 93 -19.71 -13.21 30.74
CA ASN A 93 -19.00 -12.27 29.86
C ASN A 93 -18.45 -12.93 28.58
N THR A 94 -19.35 -13.27 27.66
CA THR A 94 -19.06 -14.01 26.41
C THR A 94 -18.90 -13.11 25.16
N GLU A 95 -18.75 -11.80 25.30
CA GLU A 95 -18.66 -10.89 24.14
C GLU A 95 -17.38 -11.08 23.29
N VAL A 96 -16.32 -11.60 23.89
CA VAL A 96 -15.02 -11.80 23.21
C VAL A 96 -14.66 -13.29 23.22
N ASP A 97 -15.01 -13.97 22.13
CA ASP A 97 -14.58 -15.34 21.87
C ASP A 97 -13.17 -15.38 21.23
N ASN A 98 -12.38 -16.40 21.58
CA ASN A 98 -11.02 -16.68 21.07
C ASN A 98 -10.11 -15.43 20.97
N PRO A 99 -9.79 -14.78 22.10
CA PRO A 99 -9.07 -13.51 22.12
C PRO A 99 -7.68 -13.59 21.46
N ASP A 100 -7.01 -14.73 21.55
CA ASP A 100 -5.75 -15.01 20.86
C ASP A 100 -5.90 -14.99 19.34
N GLN A 101 -6.94 -15.64 18.83
CA GLN A 101 -7.25 -15.64 17.40
C GLN A 101 -7.59 -14.23 16.93
N ARG A 102 -8.40 -13.49 17.68
CA ARG A 102 -8.75 -12.10 17.34
C ARG A 102 -7.52 -11.20 17.30
N ILE A 103 -6.62 -11.31 18.28
CA ILE A 103 -5.36 -10.55 18.28
C ILE A 103 -4.48 -10.91 17.06
N ALA A 104 -4.49 -12.16 16.60
CA ALA A 104 -3.71 -12.57 15.43
C ALA A 104 -4.35 -12.15 14.09
N ASP A 105 -5.61 -12.49 13.87
CA ASP A 105 -6.30 -12.36 12.60
C ASP A 105 -6.88 -10.96 12.38
N ASP A 106 -7.49 -10.37 13.41
CA ASP A 106 -8.12 -9.04 13.29
C ASP A 106 -7.05 -7.96 13.18
N VAL A 107 -5.98 -8.02 13.97
CA VAL A 107 -4.86 -7.05 13.88
C VAL A 107 -4.19 -7.11 12.51
N ARG A 108 -4.00 -8.31 11.95
CA ARG A 108 -3.48 -8.48 10.58
C ARG A 108 -4.40 -7.84 9.55
N SER A 109 -5.70 -8.12 9.63
CA SER A 109 -6.69 -7.62 8.67
C SER A 109 -6.84 -6.10 8.79
N PHE A 110 -6.98 -5.59 10.01
CA PHE A 110 -7.09 -4.17 10.32
C PHE A 110 -5.90 -3.36 9.78
N THR A 111 -4.67 -3.79 10.07
CA THR A 111 -3.47 -3.08 9.60
C THR A 111 -3.34 -3.09 8.07
N ARG A 112 -3.70 -4.20 7.42
CA ARG A 112 -3.68 -4.30 5.95
C ARG A 112 -4.72 -3.40 5.30
N GLU A 113 -5.97 -3.50 5.72
CA GLU A 113 -7.08 -2.76 5.11
C GLU A 113 -6.97 -1.26 5.40
N SER A 114 -6.61 -0.87 6.63
CA SER A 114 -6.41 0.54 6.99
C SER A 114 -5.29 1.19 6.17
N LEU A 115 -4.18 0.47 5.97
CA LEU A 115 -3.07 0.98 5.17
C LEU A 115 -3.45 1.06 3.68
N SER A 116 -4.13 0.04 3.16
CA SER A 116 -4.64 0.02 1.78
C SER A 116 -5.58 1.19 1.53
N PHE A 117 -6.57 1.39 2.40
CA PHE A 117 -7.51 2.50 2.34
C PHE A 117 -6.79 3.85 2.40
N THR A 118 -5.88 4.04 3.36
CA THR A 118 -5.17 5.32 3.53
C THR A 118 -4.31 5.64 2.32
N VAL A 119 -3.55 4.67 1.82
CA VAL A 119 -2.72 4.86 0.61
C VAL A 119 -3.60 5.15 -0.60
N GLY A 120 -4.68 4.39 -0.80
CA GLY A 120 -5.62 4.60 -1.90
C GLY A 120 -6.34 5.94 -1.85
N ALA A 121 -6.77 6.39 -0.66
CA ALA A 121 -7.41 7.69 -0.49
C ALA A 121 -6.45 8.84 -0.81
N VAL A 122 -5.20 8.75 -0.36
CA VAL A 122 -4.17 9.74 -0.70
C VAL A 122 -3.84 9.71 -2.19
N ASP A 123 -3.75 8.53 -2.79
CA ASP A 123 -3.49 8.38 -4.23
C ASP A 123 -4.61 8.98 -5.09
N ALA A 124 -5.87 8.73 -4.72
CA ALA A 124 -7.04 9.29 -5.39
C ALA A 124 -7.08 10.83 -5.34
N LEU A 125 -6.64 11.43 -4.22
CA LEU A 125 -6.53 12.89 -4.09
C LEU A 125 -5.39 13.49 -4.93
N LEU A 126 -4.35 12.70 -5.22
CA LEU A 126 -3.18 13.14 -5.97
C LEU A 126 -3.30 12.87 -7.48
N THR A 127 -4.35 12.19 -7.91
CA THR A 127 -4.61 11.92 -9.34
C THR A 127 -5.15 13.17 -10.03
N PHE A 128 -4.49 13.62 -11.10
CA PHE A 128 -4.88 14.76 -11.95
C PHE A 128 -4.54 14.52 -13.42
#